data_AF-A0A8S2Q6W2-F1
#
_entry.id   AF-A0A8S2Q6W2-F1
#
_cell.length_a   1.000
_cell.length_b   1.000
_cell.length_c   1.000
_cell.angle_alpha   90.00
_cell.angle_beta   90.00
_cell.angle_gamma   90.00
#
_symmetry.space_group_name_H-M   'P 1'
#
loop_
_entity.id
_entity.type
_entity.pdbx_description
1 polymer ?
#
loop_
_entity_poly.entity_id
_entity_poly.type
_entity_poly.pdbx_seq_one_letter_code
_entity_poly.pdbx_strand_id
1 'polypeptide(L)'
;MDKNTFLKIYFPNGSFHGLRYTSSTTVAELIRIVLKGRLSSYELFYHLSFALRVIYVGKEHQIANLRISSSSEKANLTDKWLHSNMTMEKVQRIYGPIEELKFDLRLRYFPQSIDALSYDKPTFGYFYEQLRIDYMRLKSEHVSVNEAIELGSLEIRKLFKDLNPTALDKKVNVDYLEKELGLKRFFPQSVIDSHKPKVLRKAIKACLKKYEGLAEEECVKRFC
;
A
#
# COMPACT_ATOMS: atom_id res chain seq x y z
N MET A 1 24.90 17.81 -22.38
CA MET A 1 23.64 17.27 -22.96
C MET A 1 23.01 16.39 -21.89
N ASP A 2 21.91 16.83 -21.28
CA ASP A 2 21.16 15.99 -20.34
C ASP A 2 20.67 14.74 -21.09
N LYS A 3 21.19 13.56 -20.74
CA LYS A 3 20.62 12.30 -21.21
C LYS A 3 19.18 12.24 -20.69
N ASN A 4 18.22 12.25 -21.61
CA ASN A 4 16.82 12.08 -21.30
C ASN A 4 16.62 10.70 -20.65
N THR A 5 16.56 10.65 -19.33
CA THR A 5 16.65 9.40 -18.56
C THR A 5 15.27 9.01 -18.05
N PHE A 6 14.97 7.71 -18.07
CA PHE A 6 13.67 7.18 -17.67
C PHE A 6 13.71 6.70 -16.22
N LEU A 7 12.71 7.08 -15.44
CA LEU A 7 12.56 6.73 -14.03
C LEU A 7 11.24 5.99 -13.81
N LYS A 8 11.26 4.96 -12.95
CA LYS A 8 10.05 4.28 -12.48
C LYS A 8 9.77 4.67 -11.04
N ILE A 9 8.61 5.26 -10.80
CA ILE A 9 8.10 5.55 -9.45
C ILE A 9 7.00 4.54 -9.13
N TYR A 10 7.23 3.74 -8.10
CA TYR A 10 6.38 2.64 -7.69
C TYR A 10 5.30 3.10 -6.70
N PHE A 11 4.16 2.42 -6.79
CA PHE A 11 3.03 2.57 -5.89
C PHE A 11 2.95 1.37 -4.95
N PRO A 12 2.16 1.46 -3.85
CA PRO A 12 2.06 0.40 -2.86
C PRO A 12 1.75 -0.99 -3.46
N ASN A 13 0.86 -1.07 -4.46
CA ASN A 13 0.48 -2.32 -5.13
C ASN A 13 1.53 -2.90 -6.09
N GLY A 14 2.71 -2.29 -6.18
CA GLY A 14 3.79 -2.74 -7.05
C GLY A 14 3.68 -2.27 -8.50
N SER A 15 2.57 -1.64 -8.89
CA SER A 15 2.50 -0.90 -10.16
C SER A 15 3.44 0.31 -10.12
N PHE A 16 3.74 0.90 -11.28
CA PHE A 16 4.61 2.06 -11.36
C PHE A 16 4.14 3.07 -12.42
N HIS A 17 4.59 4.32 -12.25
CA HIS A 17 4.55 5.35 -13.28
C HIS A 17 5.95 5.56 -13.84
N GLY A 18 6.08 5.42 -15.15
CA GLY A 18 7.32 5.71 -15.86
C GLY A 18 7.33 7.15 -16.37
N LEU A 19 8.39 7.90 -16.10
CA LEU A 19 8.50 9.29 -16.51
C LEU A 19 9.95 9.65 -16.87
N ARG A 20 10.12 10.73 -17.64
CA ARG A 20 11.42 11.26 -18.04
C ARG A 20 11.86 12.36 -17.09
N TYR A 21 13.14 12.39 -16.75
CA TYR A 21 13.72 13.42 -15.88
C TYR A 21 15.07 13.93 -16.41
N THR A 22 15.46 15.09 -15.92
CA THR A 22 16.78 15.72 -16.12
C THR A 22 17.54 15.77 -14.80
N SER A 23 18.84 16.04 -14.87
CA SER A 23 19.70 16.21 -13.68
C SER A 23 19.15 17.26 -12.69
N SER A 24 18.51 18.31 -13.21
CA SER A 24 17.90 19.41 -12.46
C SER A 24 16.49 19.13 -11.94
N THR A 25 15.80 18.07 -12.42
CA THR A 25 14.44 17.73 -11.97
C THR A 25 14.45 17.46 -10.48
N THR A 26 13.54 18.08 -9.74
CA THR A 26 13.40 17.93 -8.28
C THR A 26 12.46 16.78 -7.90
N VAL A 27 12.65 16.25 -6.70
CA VAL A 27 11.75 15.25 -6.10
C VAL A 27 10.31 15.75 -6.02
N ALA A 28 10.09 17.03 -5.71
CA ALA A 28 8.77 17.66 -5.71
C ALA A 28 8.10 17.61 -7.09
N GLU A 29 8.86 17.94 -8.15
CA GLU A 29 8.36 17.88 -9.53
C GLU A 29 8.01 16.45 -9.94
N LEU A 30 8.83 15.47 -9.58
CA LEU A 30 8.55 14.05 -9.83
C LEU A 30 7.23 13.62 -9.19
N ILE A 31 7.04 13.94 -7.90
CA ILE A 31 5.80 13.63 -7.17
C ILE A 31 4.61 14.27 -7.88
N ARG A 32 4.70 15.57 -8.22
CA ARG A 32 3.63 16.31 -8.90
C ARG A 32 3.24 15.68 -10.23
N ILE A 33 4.22 15.28 -11.05
CA ILE A 33 3.99 14.61 -12.34
C ILE A 33 3.25 13.28 -12.13
N VAL A 34 3.71 12.46 -11.18
CA VAL A 34 3.11 11.15 -10.91
C VAL A 34 1.69 11.27 -10.39
N LEU A 35 1.43 12.19 -9.44
CA LEU A 35 0.09 12.40 -8.90
C LEU A 35 -0.89 12.82 -10.00
N LYS A 36 -0.48 13.76 -10.87
CA LYS A 36 -1.31 14.22 -12.00
C LYS A 36 -1.54 13.14 -13.05
N GLY A 37 -0.53 12.29 -13.30
CA GLY A 37 -0.58 11.26 -14.32
C GLY A 37 -1.31 9.99 -13.91
N ARG A 38 -1.51 9.73 -12.61
CA ARG A 38 -2.00 8.44 -12.11
C ARG A 38 -3.09 8.51 -11.05
N LEU A 39 -3.12 9.56 -10.24
CA LEU A 39 -4.05 9.64 -9.11
C LEU A 39 -5.23 10.55 -9.40
N SER A 40 -5.00 11.72 -9.98
CA SER A 40 -6.07 12.67 -10.31
C SER A 40 -5.65 13.61 -11.43
N SER A 41 -6.62 14.00 -12.28
CA SER A 41 -6.41 15.04 -13.30
C SER A 41 -6.38 16.46 -12.71
N TYR A 42 -6.95 16.64 -11.50
CA TYR A 42 -6.92 17.88 -10.74
C TYR A 42 -5.88 17.83 -9.62
N GLU A 43 -5.54 18.99 -9.07
CA GLU A 43 -4.61 19.09 -7.95
C GLU A 43 -5.22 18.51 -6.67
N LEU A 44 -4.53 17.55 -6.07
CA LEU A 44 -4.98 16.93 -4.82
C LEU A 44 -4.85 17.93 -3.67
N PHE A 45 -5.87 17.98 -2.82
CA PHE A 45 -5.86 18.84 -1.65
C PHE A 45 -4.67 18.50 -0.73
N TYR A 46 -4.35 17.21 -0.60
CA TYR A 46 -3.22 16.72 0.18
C TYR A 46 -2.00 16.33 -0.67
N HIS A 47 -1.74 16.99 -1.80
CA HIS A 47 -0.57 16.67 -2.64
C HIS A 47 0.77 16.79 -1.88
N LEU A 48 0.87 17.69 -0.90
CA LEU A 48 2.07 17.85 -0.05
C LEU A 48 2.24 16.73 0.99
N SER A 49 1.24 15.88 1.18
CA SER A 49 1.33 14.72 2.08
C SER A 49 2.17 13.58 1.50
N PHE A 50 2.46 13.61 0.20
CA PHE A 50 3.23 12.59 -0.49
C PHE A 50 4.73 12.82 -0.38
N ALA A 51 5.48 11.73 -0.28
CA ALA A 51 6.93 11.74 -0.29
C ALA A 51 7.48 10.55 -1.11
N LEU A 52 8.69 10.70 -1.64
CA LEU A 52 9.45 9.61 -2.22
C LEU A 52 10.43 9.07 -1.19
N ARG A 53 10.53 7.75 -1.13
CA ARG A 53 11.70 7.08 -0.56
C ARG A 53 12.42 6.30 -1.64
N VAL A 54 13.73 6.19 -1.49
CA VAL A 54 14.55 5.25 -2.25
C VAL A 54 14.72 3.97 -1.45
N ILE A 55 14.66 2.85 -2.14
CA ILE A 55 14.93 1.52 -1.61
C ILE A 55 16.11 0.97 -2.40
N TYR A 56 17.15 0.52 -1.72
CA TYR A 56 18.32 -0.06 -2.38
C TYR A 56 18.01 -1.46 -2.90
N VAL A 57 18.16 -1.67 -4.21
CA VAL A 57 17.89 -2.95 -4.88
C VAL A 57 19.13 -3.58 -5.52
N GLY A 58 20.28 -2.89 -5.49
CA GLY A 58 21.56 -3.41 -5.98
C GLY A 58 22.02 -4.68 -5.25
N LYS A 59 22.79 -5.53 -5.95
CA LYS A 59 23.27 -6.83 -5.43
C LYS A 59 24.06 -6.70 -4.12
N GLU A 60 24.89 -5.67 -4.00
CA GLU A 60 25.69 -5.43 -2.79
C GLU A 60 24.82 -5.12 -1.57
N HIS A 61 23.78 -4.30 -1.76
CA HIS A 61 22.83 -3.96 -0.70
C HIS A 61 21.98 -5.17 -0.28
N GLN A 62 21.61 -6.05 -1.22
CA GLN A 62 20.93 -7.30 -0.88
C GLN A 62 21.83 -8.21 -0.01
N ILE A 63 23.12 -8.32 -0.33
CA ILE A 63 24.09 -9.09 0.46
C ILE A 63 24.30 -8.46 1.85
N ALA A 64 24.41 -7.13 1.94
CA ALA A 64 24.52 -6.43 3.21
C ALA A 64 23.29 -6.66 4.10
N ASN A 65 22.08 -6.61 3.53
CA ASN A 65 20.84 -6.87 4.26
C ASN A 65 20.74 -8.30 4.80
N LEU A 66 21.33 -9.29 4.14
CA LEU A 66 21.38 -10.67 4.64
C LEU A 66 22.29 -10.84 5.86
N ARG A 67 23.29 -9.97 6.04
CA ARG A 67 24.29 -10.06 7.12
C ARG A 67 23.83 -9.43 8.44
N ILE A 68 22.74 -8.68 8.43
CA ILE A 68 22.25 -7.99 9.63
C ILE A 68 21.30 -8.90 10.40
N SER A 69 21.40 -8.88 11.72
CA SER A 69 20.54 -9.69 12.60
C SER A 69 19.32 -8.90 13.09
N SER A 70 19.48 -7.59 13.31
CA SER A 70 18.44 -6.74 13.90
C SER A 70 17.52 -6.11 12.85
N SER A 71 16.21 -6.07 13.14
CA SER A 71 15.20 -5.50 12.23
C SER A 71 15.29 -3.98 12.10
N SER A 72 15.75 -3.28 13.14
CA SER A 72 15.91 -1.82 13.15
C SER A 72 17.11 -1.36 12.33
N GLU A 73 18.24 -2.06 12.37
CA GLU A 73 19.41 -1.74 11.53
C GLU A 73 19.14 -2.10 10.08
N LYS A 74 18.41 -3.20 9.81
CA LYS A 74 17.92 -3.51 8.45
C LYS A 74 17.09 -2.37 7.88
N ALA A 75 16.08 -1.90 8.62
CA ALA A 75 15.23 -0.79 8.16
C ALA A 75 16.04 0.49 7.87
N ASN A 76 17.04 0.79 8.69
CA ASN A 76 17.93 1.94 8.49
C ASN A 76 18.87 1.81 7.28
N LEU A 77 19.05 0.62 6.71
CA LEU A 77 19.89 0.37 5.54
C LEU A 77 19.08 0.10 4.26
N THR A 78 17.79 -0.26 4.39
CA THR A 78 16.98 -0.64 3.23
C THR A 78 16.35 0.53 2.49
N ASP A 79 15.95 1.58 3.19
CA ASP A 79 15.24 2.71 2.57
C ASP A 79 15.54 4.08 3.20
N LYS A 80 15.51 5.12 2.36
CA LYS A 80 15.78 6.50 2.73
C LYS A 80 14.76 7.44 2.11
N TRP A 81 14.19 8.31 2.93
CA TRP A 81 13.28 9.36 2.45
C TRP A 81 14.05 10.47 1.75
N LEU A 82 13.52 10.93 0.63
CA LEU A 82 14.07 12.03 -0.13
C LEU A 82 13.42 13.35 0.30
N HIS A 83 14.24 14.39 0.43
CA HIS A 83 13.72 15.75 0.64
C HIS A 83 13.18 16.30 -0.69
N SER A 84 12.03 16.99 -0.66
CA SER A 84 11.30 17.48 -1.83
C SER A 84 12.14 18.38 -2.75
N ASN A 85 13.00 19.21 -2.18
CA ASN A 85 13.87 20.13 -2.93
C ASN A 85 15.16 19.48 -3.47
N MET A 86 15.38 18.18 -3.30
CA MET A 86 16.55 17.53 -3.88
C MET A 86 16.37 17.36 -5.39
N THR A 87 17.41 17.71 -6.16
CA THR A 87 17.49 17.39 -7.59
C THR A 87 17.91 15.93 -7.78
N MET A 88 17.60 15.36 -8.94
CA MET A 88 18.00 14.00 -9.28
C MET A 88 19.51 13.81 -9.36
N GLU A 89 20.26 14.85 -9.76
CA GLU A 89 21.72 14.87 -9.63
C GLU A 89 22.16 14.67 -8.16
N LYS A 90 21.55 15.41 -7.23
CA LYS A 90 21.86 15.30 -5.81
C LYS A 90 21.45 13.93 -5.25
N VAL A 91 20.34 13.37 -5.70
CA VAL A 91 19.90 12.01 -5.34
C VAL A 91 20.96 11.00 -5.79
N GLN A 92 21.37 11.03 -7.05
CA GLN A 92 22.38 10.11 -7.58
C GLN A 92 23.72 10.22 -6.84
N ARG A 93 24.14 11.45 -6.52
CA ARG A 93 25.39 11.70 -5.79
C ARG A 93 25.38 11.16 -4.36
N ILE A 94 24.24 11.20 -3.67
CA ILE A 94 24.13 10.80 -2.25
C ILE A 94 23.79 9.32 -2.11
N TYR A 95 22.88 8.80 -2.94
CA TYR A 95 22.32 7.46 -2.79
C TYR A 95 22.87 6.46 -3.80
N GLY A 96 23.66 6.90 -4.79
CA GLY A 96 24.28 6.04 -5.79
C GLY A 96 23.54 5.98 -7.13
N PRO A 97 23.94 5.05 -8.02
CA PRO A 97 23.37 4.92 -9.36
C PRO A 97 21.86 4.71 -9.33
N ILE A 98 21.13 5.40 -10.19
CA ILE A 98 19.66 5.38 -10.22
C ILE A 98 19.12 3.97 -10.54
N GLU A 99 19.87 3.19 -11.32
CA GLU A 99 19.54 1.81 -11.69
C GLU A 99 19.55 0.85 -10.50
N GLU A 100 20.24 1.21 -9.42
CA GLU A 100 20.32 0.42 -8.18
C GLU A 100 19.29 0.87 -7.14
N LEU A 101 18.47 1.87 -7.48
CA LEU A 101 17.47 2.46 -6.60
C LEU A 101 16.06 2.19 -7.11
N LYS A 102 15.19 1.79 -6.19
CA LYS A 102 13.73 1.76 -6.42
C LYS A 102 13.11 2.98 -5.74
N PHE A 103 12.36 3.77 -6.50
CA PHE A 103 11.66 4.94 -5.99
C PHE A 103 10.23 4.56 -5.62
N ASP A 104 9.88 4.67 -4.34
CA ASP A 104 8.59 4.27 -3.80
C ASP A 104 7.83 5.52 -3.34
N LEU A 105 6.71 5.80 -3.99
CA LEU A 105 5.80 6.86 -3.59
C LEU A 105 5.00 6.39 -2.40
N ARG A 106 4.86 7.27 -1.40
CA ARG A 106 4.09 6.98 -0.18
C ARG A 106 3.38 8.24 0.30
N LEU A 107 2.25 8.06 0.98
CA LEU A 107 1.71 9.08 1.87
C LEU A 107 2.55 9.05 3.17
N ARG A 108 3.14 10.19 3.54
CA ARG A 108 4.05 10.29 4.70
C ARG A 108 3.59 11.31 5.73
N TYR A 109 3.09 12.45 5.28
CA TYR A 109 2.67 13.54 6.17
C TYR A 109 1.16 13.54 6.25
N PHE A 110 0.61 13.06 7.37
CA PHE A 110 -0.82 12.80 7.49
C PHE A 110 -1.61 14.05 7.87
N PRO A 111 -2.85 14.19 7.37
CA PRO A 111 -3.82 15.12 7.94
C PRO A 111 -4.14 14.79 9.40
N GLN A 112 -4.85 15.69 10.10
CA GLN A 112 -5.16 15.53 11.52
C GLN A 112 -6.02 14.30 11.85
N SER A 113 -6.82 13.81 10.90
CA SER A 113 -7.66 12.63 11.08
C SER A 113 -7.94 11.91 9.76
N ILE A 114 -8.43 10.67 9.88
CA ILE A 114 -8.90 9.89 8.73
C ILE A 114 -10.12 10.56 8.07
N ASP A 115 -11.00 11.19 8.87
CA ASP A 115 -12.13 11.96 8.34
C ASP A 115 -11.66 13.16 7.52
N ALA A 116 -10.62 13.86 7.98
CA ALA A 116 -10.04 14.96 7.21
C ALA A 116 -9.46 14.47 5.88
N LEU A 117 -8.84 13.28 5.87
CA LEU A 117 -8.33 12.67 4.66
C LEU A 117 -9.44 12.25 3.69
N SER A 118 -10.60 11.82 4.19
CA SER A 118 -11.69 11.30 3.36
C SER A 118 -12.40 12.36 2.48
N TYR A 119 -12.13 13.65 2.71
CA TYR A 119 -12.55 14.73 1.81
C TYR A 119 -11.82 14.71 0.45
N ASP A 120 -10.60 14.19 0.40
CA ASP A 120 -9.81 14.04 -0.82
C ASP A 120 -9.80 12.56 -1.24
N LYS A 121 -10.84 12.13 -1.97
CA LYS A 121 -11.09 10.71 -2.27
C LYS A 121 -9.89 9.98 -2.92
N PRO A 122 -9.16 10.56 -3.91
CA PRO A 122 -7.97 9.92 -4.46
C PRO A 122 -6.87 9.68 -3.42
N THR A 123 -6.58 10.68 -2.57
CA THR A 123 -5.56 10.55 -1.52
C THR A 123 -6.00 9.55 -0.44
N PHE A 124 -7.27 9.57 -0.06
CA PHE A 124 -7.85 8.61 0.88
C PHE A 124 -7.75 7.17 0.39
N GLY A 125 -8.13 6.93 -0.87
CA GLY A 125 -8.00 5.59 -1.49
C GLY A 125 -6.55 5.12 -1.58
N TYR A 126 -5.63 6.03 -1.91
CA TYR A 126 -4.20 5.73 -1.95
C TYR A 126 -3.65 5.35 -0.58
N PHE A 127 -4.00 6.12 0.45
CA PHE A 127 -3.58 5.84 1.82
C PHE A 127 -4.08 4.46 2.28
N TYR A 128 -5.35 4.16 2.02
CA TYR A 128 -5.91 2.85 2.35
C TYR A 128 -5.14 1.71 1.68
N GLU A 129 -4.84 1.82 0.38
CA GLU A 129 -4.06 0.80 -0.33
C GLU A 129 -2.65 0.65 0.25
N GLN A 130 -1.99 1.77 0.58
CA GLN A 130 -0.72 1.76 1.28
C GLN A 130 -0.80 1.02 2.62
N LEU A 131 -1.77 1.37 3.46
CA LEU A 131 -1.93 0.81 4.79
C LEU A 131 -2.25 -0.69 4.72
N ARG A 132 -3.19 -1.09 3.85
CA ARG A 132 -3.58 -2.50 3.67
C ARG A 132 -2.39 -3.35 3.23
N ILE A 133 -1.57 -2.85 2.31
CA ILE A 133 -0.39 -3.58 1.82
C ILE A 133 0.68 -3.68 2.91
N ASP A 134 0.92 -2.60 3.63
CA ASP A 134 1.89 -2.60 4.72
C ASP A 134 1.43 -3.50 5.88
N TYR A 135 0.14 -3.52 6.21
CA TYR A 135 -0.46 -4.48 7.15
C TYR A 135 -0.21 -5.92 6.70
N MET A 136 -0.61 -6.29 5.48
CA MET A 136 -0.46 -7.65 4.98
C MET A 136 0.99 -8.11 4.91
N ARG A 137 1.95 -7.19 4.71
CA ARG A 137 3.38 -7.52 4.61
C ARG A 137 4.09 -7.56 5.96
N LEU A 138 3.72 -6.68 6.90
CA LEU A 138 4.54 -6.40 8.09
C LEU A 138 3.87 -6.78 9.41
N LYS A 139 2.55 -6.93 9.44
CA LYS A 139 1.79 -7.03 10.69
C LYS A 139 0.79 -8.17 10.74
N SER A 140 0.25 -8.61 9.60
CA SER A 140 -0.82 -9.60 9.52
C SER A 140 -0.48 -10.93 10.22
N GLU A 141 0.77 -11.38 10.20
CA GLU A 141 1.21 -12.62 10.87
C GLU A 141 1.36 -12.47 12.40
N HIS A 142 1.22 -11.26 12.95
CA HIS A 142 1.41 -10.95 14.37
C HIS A 142 0.16 -10.46 15.09
N VAL A 143 -0.94 -10.23 14.35
CA VAL A 143 -2.23 -9.86 14.95
C VAL A 143 -2.98 -11.10 15.42
N SER A 144 -3.98 -10.90 16.27
CA SER A 144 -4.85 -12.00 16.68
C SER A 144 -5.64 -12.55 15.47
N VAL A 145 -6.02 -13.83 15.53
CA VAL A 145 -6.84 -14.44 14.47
C VAL A 145 -8.15 -13.68 14.28
N ASN A 146 -8.79 -13.26 15.37
CA ASN A 146 -10.03 -12.50 15.30
C ASN A 146 -9.83 -11.15 14.59
N GLU A 147 -8.77 -10.43 14.92
CA GLU A 147 -8.43 -9.14 14.28
C GLU A 147 -8.13 -9.32 12.79
N ALA A 148 -7.36 -10.35 12.41
CA ALA A 148 -7.13 -10.66 11.01
C ALA A 148 -8.42 -11.01 10.25
N ILE A 149 -9.34 -11.74 10.89
CA ILE A 149 -10.65 -12.06 10.32
C ILE A 149 -11.49 -10.78 10.16
N GLU A 150 -11.47 -9.86 11.13
CA GLU A 150 -12.17 -8.59 11.04
C GLU A 150 -11.62 -7.71 9.91
N LEU A 151 -10.30 -7.50 9.84
CA LEU A 151 -9.64 -6.70 8.82
C LEU A 151 -9.84 -7.28 7.41
N GLY A 152 -9.68 -8.60 7.25
CA GLY A 152 -9.92 -9.26 5.97
C GLY A 152 -11.40 -9.19 5.55
N SER A 153 -12.32 -9.26 6.51
CA SER A 153 -13.77 -9.11 6.22
C SER A 153 -14.15 -7.68 5.83
N LEU A 154 -13.49 -6.65 6.39
CA LEU A 154 -13.65 -5.27 5.93
C LEU A 154 -13.18 -5.09 4.48
N GLU A 155 -12.03 -5.65 4.10
CA GLU A 155 -11.55 -5.60 2.70
C GLU A 155 -12.47 -6.35 1.74
N ILE A 156 -13.02 -7.50 2.16
CA ILE A 156 -14.04 -8.22 1.37
C ILE A 156 -15.29 -7.36 1.20
N ARG A 157 -15.83 -6.79 2.29
CA ARG A 157 -17.03 -5.94 2.23
C ARG A 157 -16.81 -4.74 1.31
N LYS A 158 -15.64 -4.10 1.39
CA LYS A 158 -15.21 -3.00 0.53
C LYS A 158 -15.12 -3.42 -0.94
N LEU A 159 -14.53 -4.58 -1.22
CA LEU A 159 -14.40 -5.11 -2.58
C LEU A 159 -15.75 -5.38 -3.23
N PHE A 160 -16.73 -5.85 -2.45
CA PHE A 160 -18.09 -6.13 -2.91
C PHE A 160 -19.07 -5.01 -2.53
N LYS A 161 -18.62 -3.75 -2.56
CA LYS A 161 -19.44 -2.58 -2.20
C LYS A 161 -20.78 -2.52 -2.94
N ASP A 162 -20.82 -2.93 -4.20
CA ASP A 162 -21.99 -2.85 -5.09
C ASP A 162 -22.92 -4.08 -4.99
N LEU A 163 -22.54 -5.12 -4.24
CA LEU A 163 -23.42 -6.25 -4.00
C LEU A 163 -24.50 -5.86 -2.98
N ASN A 164 -25.74 -6.31 -3.23
CA ASN A 164 -26.81 -6.21 -2.25
C ASN A 164 -26.36 -6.87 -0.93
N PRO A 165 -26.58 -6.25 0.25
CA PRO A 165 -26.23 -6.83 1.55
C PRO A 165 -26.68 -8.29 1.73
N THR A 166 -27.86 -8.63 1.21
CA THR A 166 -28.41 -10.01 1.25
C THR A 166 -27.76 -10.98 0.25
N ALA A 167 -27.04 -10.48 -0.76
CA ALA A 167 -26.32 -11.30 -1.73
C ALA A 167 -25.03 -11.90 -1.13
N LEU A 168 -24.43 -11.26 -0.12
CA LEU A 168 -23.29 -11.82 0.62
C LEU A 168 -23.69 -13.04 1.48
N ASP A 169 -24.96 -13.11 1.90
CA ASP A 169 -25.50 -14.16 2.79
C ASP A 169 -25.93 -15.42 2.02
N LYS A 170 -26.46 -15.27 0.79
CA LYS A 170 -27.01 -16.38 -0.01
C LYS A 170 -25.92 -17.27 -0.61
N LYS A 171 -25.37 -18.17 0.21
CA LYS A 171 -24.66 -19.43 -0.12
C LYS A 171 -23.40 -19.34 -1.00
N VAL A 172 -23.09 -18.21 -1.63
CA VAL A 172 -21.91 -18.01 -2.48
C VAL A 172 -21.34 -16.62 -2.23
N ASN A 173 -20.34 -16.54 -1.36
CA ASN A 173 -19.21 -15.66 -1.64
C ASN A 173 -17.92 -16.21 -1.05
N VAL A 174 -17.95 -16.91 0.11
CA VAL A 174 -16.70 -17.52 0.63
C VAL A 174 -16.14 -18.60 -0.30
N ASP A 175 -16.98 -19.42 -0.94
CA ASP A 175 -16.48 -20.39 -1.94
C ASP A 175 -15.91 -19.70 -3.19
N TYR A 176 -16.47 -18.54 -3.59
CA TYR A 176 -15.91 -17.72 -4.68
C TYR A 176 -14.60 -17.04 -4.26
N LEU A 177 -14.54 -16.49 -3.04
CA LEU A 177 -13.33 -15.95 -2.43
C LEU A 177 -12.22 -16.99 -2.39
N GLU A 178 -12.53 -18.24 -2.01
CA GLU A 178 -11.58 -19.34 -1.93
C GLU A 178 -11.08 -19.77 -3.32
N LYS A 179 -11.99 -19.93 -4.29
CA LYS A 179 -11.67 -20.48 -5.62
C LYS A 179 -11.10 -19.46 -6.61
N GLU A 180 -11.71 -18.28 -6.70
CA GLU A 180 -11.43 -17.31 -7.76
C GLU A 180 -10.45 -16.21 -7.29
N LEU A 181 -10.53 -15.79 -6.02
CA LEU A 181 -9.67 -14.71 -5.51
C LEU A 181 -8.49 -15.21 -4.65
N GLY A 182 -8.69 -16.35 -3.97
CA GLY A 182 -7.80 -16.90 -2.95
C GLY A 182 -7.89 -16.15 -1.61
N LEU A 183 -8.05 -16.90 -0.51
CA LEU A 183 -8.12 -16.32 0.84
C LEU A 183 -6.86 -15.57 1.26
N LYS A 184 -5.69 -15.95 0.71
CA LYS A 184 -4.40 -15.28 0.97
C LYS A 184 -4.36 -13.80 0.57
N ARG A 185 -5.33 -13.35 -0.23
CA ARG A 185 -5.50 -11.92 -0.55
C ARG A 185 -6.00 -11.10 0.64
N PHE A 186 -6.76 -11.72 1.53
CA PHE A 186 -7.49 -11.04 2.61
C PHE A 186 -6.98 -11.44 4.00
N PHE A 187 -6.40 -12.63 4.14
CA PHE A 187 -5.98 -13.20 5.42
C PHE A 187 -4.51 -13.67 5.37
N PRO A 188 -3.76 -13.54 6.48
CA PRO A 188 -2.41 -14.09 6.60
C PRO A 188 -2.42 -15.62 6.56
N GLN A 189 -1.27 -16.22 6.23
CA GLN A 189 -1.17 -17.67 6.06
C GLN A 189 -1.41 -18.40 7.38
N SER A 190 -0.93 -17.84 8.50
CA SER A 190 -1.17 -18.38 9.84
C SER A 190 -2.66 -18.52 10.19
N VAL A 191 -3.52 -17.61 9.74
CA VAL A 191 -4.98 -17.68 9.98
C VAL A 191 -5.63 -18.75 9.12
N ILE A 192 -5.17 -18.89 7.87
CA ILE A 192 -5.66 -19.90 6.94
C ILE A 192 -5.31 -21.31 7.46
N ASP A 193 -4.09 -21.50 7.96
CA ASP A 193 -3.59 -22.81 8.38
C ASP A 193 -4.03 -23.21 9.80
N SER A 194 -4.25 -22.24 10.69
CA SER A 194 -4.65 -22.51 12.09
C SER A 194 -6.08 -23.03 12.24
N HIS A 195 -6.92 -22.93 11.21
CA HIS A 195 -8.34 -23.26 11.29
C HIS A 195 -8.73 -24.35 10.30
N LYS A 196 -9.56 -25.30 10.76
CA LYS A 196 -10.28 -26.19 9.82
C LYS A 196 -11.10 -25.31 8.85
N PRO A 197 -11.09 -25.59 7.53
CA PRO A 197 -11.76 -24.73 6.54
C PRO A 197 -13.21 -24.37 6.88
N LYS A 198 -13.97 -25.32 7.41
CA LYS A 198 -15.36 -25.12 7.84
C LYS A 198 -15.52 -24.09 8.97
N VAL A 199 -14.57 -24.05 9.90
CA VAL A 199 -14.57 -23.11 11.05
C VAL A 199 -14.22 -21.71 10.58
N LEU A 200 -13.14 -21.58 9.79
CA LEU A 200 -12.73 -20.29 9.23
C LEU A 200 -13.85 -19.67 8.39
N ARG A 201 -14.48 -20.47 7.52
CA ARG A 201 -15.63 -20.05 6.72
C ARG A 201 -16.79 -19.55 7.57
N LYS A 202 -17.08 -20.21 8.70
CA LYS A 202 -18.14 -19.78 9.63
C LYS A 202 -17.78 -18.43 10.27
N ALA A 203 -16.52 -18.25 10.67
CA ALA A 203 -16.04 -17.00 11.27
C ALA A 203 -16.09 -15.83 10.28
N ILE A 204 -15.59 -16.03 9.05
CA ILE A 204 -15.67 -15.02 7.98
C ILE A 204 -17.12 -14.64 7.70
N LYS A 205 -18.03 -15.62 7.55
CA LYS A 205 -19.46 -15.34 7.33
C LYS A 205 -20.09 -14.52 8.46
N ALA A 206 -19.81 -14.89 9.71
CA ALA A 206 -20.31 -14.16 10.87
C ALA A 206 -19.81 -12.71 10.87
N CYS A 207 -18.54 -12.49 10.53
CA CYS A 207 -17.94 -11.17 10.45
C CYS A 207 -18.48 -10.34 9.28
N LEU A 208 -18.66 -10.93 8.09
CA LEU A 208 -19.26 -10.25 6.95
C LEU A 208 -20.70 -9.81 7.23
N LYS A 209 -21.49 -10.63 7.94
CA LYS A 209 -22.84 -10.25 8.38
C LYS A 209 -22.82 -9.03 9.31
N LYS A 210 -21.85 -8.94 10.22
CA LYS A 210 -21.64 -7.76 11.09
C LYS A 210 -21.38 -6.47 10.27
N TYR A 211 -20.83 -6.60 9.06
CA TYR A 211 -20.41 -5.47 8.22
C TYR A 211 -21.30 -5.25 6.98
N GLU A 212 -22.42 -5.96 6.84
CA GLU A 212 -23.26 -5.91 5.64
C GLU A 212 -23.77 -4.50 5.31
N GLY A 213 -24.07 -3.70 6.34
CA GLY A 213 -24.57 -2.32 6.21
C GLY A 213 -23.49 -1.25 6.03
N LEU A 214 -22.20 -1.59 6.03
CA LEU A 214 -21.14 -0.58 5.88
C LEU A 214 -20.96 -0.17 4.43
N ALA A 215 -20.86 1.14 4.17
CA ALA A 215 -20.39 1.65 2.89
C ALA A 215 -18.86 1.56 2.79
N GLU A 216 -18.34 1.83 1.59
CA GLU A 216 -16.92 1.70 1.29
C GLU A 216 -16.05 2.55 2.22
N GLU A 217 -16.48 3.79 2.47
CA GLU A 217 -15.75 4.73 3.30
C GLU A 217 -15.69 4.28 4.76
N GLU A 218 -16.79 3.77 5.32
CA GLU A 218 -16.84 3.22 6.68
C GLU A 218 -15.98 1.98 6.82
N CYS A 219 -15.90 1.13 5.79
CA CYS A 219 -14.99 -0.01 5.79
C CYS A 219 -13.54 0.43 5.90
N VAL A 220 -13.14 1.44 5.11
CA VAL A 220 -11.79 2.01 5.15
C VAL A 220 -11.52 2.65 6.50
N LYS A 221 -12.44 3.48 7.02
CA LYS A 221 -12.28 4.15 8.32
C LYS A 221 -12.16 3.19 9.50
N ARG A 222 -12.80 2.02 9.45
CA ARG A 222 -12.68 0.99 10.48
C ARG A 222 -11.43 0.12 10.33
N PHE A 223 -10.86 0.05 9.12
CA PHE A 223 -9.62 -0.66 8.89
C PHE A 223 -8.41 0.14 9.37
N CYS A 224 -8.45 1.46 9.17
CA CYS A 224 -7.43 2.41 9.58
C CYS A 224 -7.44 2.67 11.10
#